data_AF-A0A562P3W2-F1
#
_entry.id   AF-A0A562P3W2-F1
#
_cell.length_a   1.000
_cell.length_b   1.000
_cell.length_c   1.000
_cell.angle_alpha   90.00
_cell.angle_beta   90.00
_cell.angle_gamma   90.00
#
_symmetry.space_group_name_H-M   'P 1'
#
loop_
_entity.id
_entity.type
_entity.pdbx_description
1 polymer ?
#
loop_
_entity_poly.entity_id
_entity_poly.type
_entity_poly.pdbx_seq_one_letter_code
_entity_poly.pdbx_strand_id
1 'polypeptide(L)'
;MQAYGFQFCGNCLGAIIPNGSNVEVDPTLEIRPLDVVAVLLDPEAGGAFAGFINGMGAGGFLGVCKIYLGSHQSRHGETVHLVAQLNPPVISPIPASAIKAMHRCAETGVLAAAGGLTEEDVAAMELLMPFVTGADALSPINPAWQPKGYQQ
;
A
#
# COMPACT_ATOMS: atom_id res chain seq x y z
N MET A 1 5.41 10.96 -15.87
CA MET A 1 5.45 9.51 -15.59
C MET A 1 4.10 8.95 -15.96
N GLN A 2 4.04 7.70 -16.39
CA GLN A 2 2.79 7.08 -16.86
C GLN A 2 2.17 6.27 -15.71
N ALA A 3 0.84 6.32 -15.60
CA ALA A 3 0.10 5.40 -14.76
C ALA A 3 0.29 3.96 -15.26
N TYR A 4 0.21 2.99 -14.35
CA TYR A 4 0.32 1.58 -14.67
C TYR A 4 -0.76 0.77 -13.95
N GLY A 5 -1.10 -0.38 -14.52
CA GLY A 5 -2.12 -1.27 -13.97
C GLY A 5 -1.56 -2.62 -13.55
N PHE A 6 -2.24 -3.29 -12.63
CA PHE A 6 -2.05 -4.71 -12.35
C PHE A 6 -3.35 -5.33 -11.82
N GLN A 7 -3.45 -6.65 -11.89
CA GLN A 7 -4.55 -7.37 -11.25
C GLN A 7 -4.25 -7.60 -9.76
N PHE A 8 -5.15 -7.16 -8.88
CA PHE A 8 -5.06 -7.43 -7.45
C PHE A 8 -5.44 -8.89 -7.15
N CYS A 9 -4.61 -9.58 -6.38
CA CYS A 9 -4.85 -10.94 -5.94
C CYS A 9 -4.86 -11.02 -4.40
N GLY A 10 -5.95 -11.54 -3.85
CA GLY A 10 -6.19 -11.69 -2.42
C GLY A 10 -7.43 -10.94 -1.94
N ASN A 11 -7.85 -11.21 -0.70
CA ASN A 11 -9.04 -10.62 -0.08
C ASN A 11 -8.70 -9.64 1.05
N CYS A 12 -7.44 -9.26 1.22
CA CYS A 12 -6.99 -8.54 2.41
C CYS A 12 -7.56 -7.12 2.52
N LEU A 13 -8.00 -6.50 1.41
CA LEU A 13 -8.64 -5.19 1.40
C LEU A 13 -10.17 -5.25 1.39
N GLY A 14 -10.76 -6.44 1.52
CA GLY A 14 -12.22 -6.61 1.56
C GLY A 14 -12.90 -6.01 0.33
N ALA A 15 -14.01 -5.30 0.53
CA ALA A 15 -14.73 -4.64 -0.55
C ALA A 15 -14.06 -3.36 -1.09
N ILE A 16 -12.98 -2.85 -0.47
CA ILE A 16 -12.25 -1.67 -0.99
C ILE A 16 -11.62 -1.99 -2.34
N ILE A 17 -10.94 -3.14 -2.43
CA ILE A 17 -10.44 -3.69 -3.70
C ILE A 17 -10.80 -5.17 -3.74
N PRO A 18 -11.88 -5.55 -4.45
CA PRO A 18 -12.25 -6.94 -4.61
C PRO A 18 -11.14 -7.75 -5.28
N ASN A 19 -10.98 -9.01 -4.88
CA ASN A 19 -10.05 -9.93 -5.50
C ASN A 19 -10.31 -10.05 -7.02
N GLY A 20 -9.24 -9.99 -7.81
CA GLY A 20 -9.30 -10.05 -9.27
C GLY A 20 -9.54 -8.70 -9.96
N SER A 21 -9.74 -7.62 -9.20
CA SER A 21 -9.89 -6.26 -9.75
C SER A 21 -8.62 -5.80 -10.45
N ASN A 22 -8.78 -5.04 -11.54
CA ASN A 22 -7.67 -4.29 -12.12
C ASN A 22 -7.49 -2.99 -11.34
N VAL A 23 -6.28 -2.76 -10.83
CA VAL A 23 -5.93 -1.58 -10.05
C VAL A 23 -5.04 -0.69 -10.91
N GLU A 24 -5.47 0.55 -11.10
CA GLU A 24 -4.64 1.59 -11.71
C GLU A 24 -3.85 2.34 -10.64
N VAL A 25 -2.57 2.61 -10.92
CA VAL A 25 -1.64 3.29 -10.03
C VAL A 25 -1.02 4.48 -10.74
N ASP A 26 -1.03 5.63 -10.07
CA ASP A 26 -0.46 6.87 -10.58
C ASP A 26 0.72 7.31 -9.71
N PRO A 27 1.97 7.22 -10.23
CA PRO A 27 3.18 7.60 -9.50
C PRO A 27 3.37 9.12 -9.42
N THR A 28 2.44 9.93 -9.92
CA THR A 28 2.48 11.40 -9.82
C THR A 28 1.63 11.95 -8.70
N LEU A 29 0.73 11.13 -8.14
CA LEU A 29 -0.21 11.55 -7.11
C LEU A 29 0.43 11.54 -5.72
N GLU A 30 0.11 12.57 -4.95
CA GLU A 30 0.39 12.58 -3.52
C GLU A 30 -0.37 11.46 -2.80
N ILE A 31 0.27 10.89 -1.78
CA ILE A 31 -0.28 9.86 -0.91
C ILE A 31 -0.75 10.53 0.38
N ARG A 32 -1.99 10.29 0.78
CA ARG A 32 -2.58 10.76 2.03
C ARG A 32 -3.03 9.57 2.88
N PRO A 33 -3.16 9.74 4.21
CA PRO A 33 -3.74 8.70 5.01
C PRO A 33 -5.14 8.30 4.50
N LEU A 34 -5.43 7.01 4.59
CA LEU A 34 -6.61 6.32 4.06
C LEU A 34 -6.63 6.13 2.53
N ASP A 35 -5.62 6.59 1.81
CA ASP A 35 -5.44 6.19 0.42
C ASP A 35 -4.97 4.73 0.33
N VAL A 36 -5.40 4.04 -0.73
CA VAL A 36 -4.78 2.75 -1.08
C VAL A 36 -3.51 3.00 -1.88
N VAL A 37 -2.44 2.33 -1.47
CA VAL A 37 -1.11 2.43 -2.09
C VAL A 37 -0.63 1.08 -2.56
N ALA A 38 0.07 1.06 -3.68
CA ALA A 38 0.88 -0.08 -4.09
C ALA A 38 2.27 0.06 -3.46
N VAL A 39 2.64 -0.85 -2.56
CA VAL A 39 3.93 -0.84 -1.87
C VAL A 39 4.85 -1.88 -2.47
N LEU A 40 5.88 -1.45 -3.20
CA LEU A 40 6.91 -2.34 -3.70
C LEU A 40 8.06 -2.42 -2.71
N LEU A 41 8.29 -3.61 -2.17
CA LEU A 41 9.41 -3.87 -1.28
C LEU A 41 10.71 -4.06 -2.07
N ASP A 42 11.82 -3.62 -1.48
CA ASP A 42 13.13 -3.75 -2.08
C ASP A 42 13.76 -5.12 -1.73
N PRO A 43 13.87 -6.06 -2.68
CA PRO A 43 14.47 -7.38 -2.43
C PRO A 43 15.94 -7.30 -2.00
N GLU A 44 16.61 -6.18 -2.26
CA GLU A 44 18.02 -5.98 -1.91
C GLU A 44 18.21 -5.34 -0.53
N ALA A 45 17.15 -4.86 0.13
CA ALA A 45 17.24 -4.18 1.43
C ALA A 45 17.79 -5.06 2.57
N GLY A 46 17.75 -6.39 2.41
CA GLY A 46 18.23 -7.32 3.44
C GLY A 46 17.43 -7.25 4.75
N GLY A 47 18.02 -7.76 5.83
CA GLY A 47 17.48 -7.59 7.19
C GLY A 47 16.16 -8.32 7.48
N ALA A 48 15.41 -7.82 8.46
CA ALA A 48 14.21 -8.48 8.99
C ALA A 48 13.08 -8.64 7.95
N PHE A 49 13.08 -7.83 6.90
CA PHE A 49 12.08 -7.87 5.82
C PHE A 49 12.48 -8.79 4.67
N ALA A 50 13.76 -9.16 4.54
CA ALA A 50 14.23 -10.03 3.45
C ALA A 50 13.49 -11.37 3.42
N GLY A 51 13.21 -11.99 4.57
CA GLY A 51 12.47 -13.24 4.64
C GLY A 51 11.03 -13.10 4.13
N PHE A 52 10.36 -11.99 4.45
CA PHE A 52 9.03 -11.68 3.94
C PHE A 52 9.05 -11.45 2.42
N ILE A 53 10.01 -10.67 1.93
CA ILE A 53 10.15 -10.35 0.51
C ILE A 53 10.44 -11.61 -0.31
N ASN A 54 11.35 -12.45 0.17
CA ASN A 54 11.71 -13.73 -0.47
C ASN A 54 10.58 -14.76 -0.40
N GLY A 55 9.73 -14.70 0.64
CA GLY A 55 8.56 -15.55 0.81
C GLY A 55 7.41 -15.24 -0.15
N MET A 56 7.36 -14.03 -0.73
CA MET A 56 6.36 -13.66 -1.75
C MET A 56 6.65 -14.23 -3.15
N GLY A 57 7.74 -14.99 -3.31
CA GLY A 57 8.08 -15.73 -4.53
C GLY A 57 8.88 -14.93 -5.57
N ALA A 58 9.54 -15.66 -6.48
CA ALA A 58 10.45 -15.11 -7.50
C ALA A 58 9.78 -14.18 -8.53
N GLY A 59 8.44 -14.09 -8.53
CA GLY A 59 7.68 -13.20 -9.38
C GLY A 59 7.55 -11.77 -8.84
N GLY A 60 7.97 -11.52 -7.60
CA GLY A 60 7.90 -10.19 -6.97
C GLY A 60 6.56 -9.53 -7.25
N PHE A 61 5.47 -10.12 -6.73
CA PHE A 61 4.11 -9.58 -6.93
C PHE A 61 4.17 -8.06 -6.77
N LEU A 62 3.62 -7.39 -7.77
CA LEU A 62 3.81 -5.99 -8.11
C LEU A 62 3.21 -5.10 -7.01
N GLY A 63 3.97 -4.97 -5.93
CA GLY A 63 3.55 -4.32 -4.70
C GLY A 63 2.38 -4.99 -3.98
N VAL A 64 2.31 -4.82 -2.67
CA VAL A 64 1.11 -5.18 -1.90
C VAL A 64 0.22 -3.94 -1.86
N CYS A 65 -1.02 -4.05 -2.34
CA CYS A 65 -2.02 -3.00 -2.09
C CYS A 65 -2.33 -2.95 -0.60
N LYS A 66 -2.16 -1.78 0.01
CA LYS A 66 -2.45 -1.54 1.42
C LYS A 66 -3.07 -0.17 1.62
N ILE A 67 -3.81 -0.01 2.71
CA ILE A 67 -4.33 1.29 3.16
C ILE A 67 -3.19 2.03 3.83
N TYR A 68 -2.81 3.21 3.35
CA TYR A 68 -1.79 4.02 3.99
C TYR A 68 -2.35 4.66 5.26
N LEU A 69 -1.69 4.48 6.40
CA LEU A 69 -2.12 5.09 7.67
C LEU A 69 -1.28 6.31 8.04
N GLY A 70 -0.13 6.52 7.40
CA GLY A 70 0.78 7.62 7.68
C GLY A 70 2.19 7.15 7.96
N SER A 71 3.00 8.02 8.57
CA SER A 71 4.41 7.74 8.85
C SER A 71 4.86 8.36 10.16
N HIS A 72 5.87 7.74 10.79
CA HIS A 72 6.53 8.28 11.97
C HIS A 72 8.05 8.13 11.86
N GLN A 73 8.77 8.96 12.62
CA GLN A 73 10.20 8.79 12.81
C GLN A 73 10.45 7.81 13.95
N SER A 74 11.22 6.76 13.70
CA SER A 74 11.73 5.89 14.75
C SER A 74 12.73 6.62 15.64
N ARG A 75 13.00 6.08 16.83
CA ARG A 75 14.04 6.59 17.74
C ARG A 75 15.45 6.61 17.13
N HIS A 76 15.66 5.87 16.03
CA HIS A 76 16.92 5.78 15.32
C HIS A 76 16.97 6.71 14.08
N GLY A 77 15.95 7.56 13.88
CA GLY A 77 15.90 8.52 12.77
C GLY A 77 15.37 7.96 11.45
N GLU A 78 15.08 6.66 11.38
CA GLU A 78 14.48 6.03 10.21
C GLU A 78 12.98 6.33 10.13
N THR A 79 12.52 6.73 8.95
CA THR A 79 11.08 6.87 8.64
C THR A 79 10.45 5.50 8.52
N VAL A 80 9.34 5.31 9.22
CA VAL A 80 8.53 4.10 9.18
C VAL A 80 7.15 4.46 8.68
N HIS A 81 6.76 3.85 7.56
CA HIS A 81 5.43 3.98 6.98
C HIS A 81 4.50 2.93 7.59
N LEU A 82 3.33 3.36 8.02
CA LEU A 82 2.28 2.48 8.54
C LEU A 82 1.31 2.19 7.41
N VAL A 83 1.11 0.90 7.11
CA VAL A 83 0.12 0.45 6.14
C VAL A 83 -0.77 -0.61 6.74
N ALA A 84 -1.99 -0.75 6.25
CA ALA A 84 -2.98 -1.65 6.83
C ALA A 84 -3.80 -2.42 5.79
N GLN A 85 -4.54 -3.39 6.31
CA GLN A 85 -5.48 -4.24 5.60
C GLN A 85 -6.70 -4.55 6.50
N LEU A 86 -7.80 -5.03 5.92
CA LEU A 86 -9.06 -5.27 6.61
C LEU A 86 -9.30 -6.73 7.00
N ASN A 87 -8.79 -7.68 6.22
CA ASN A 87 -9.08 -9.10 6.44
C ASN A 87 -7.81 -9.95 6.60
N PRO A 88 -7.40 -10.27 7.85
CA PRO A 88 -7.86 -9.65 9.10
C PRO A 88 -7.36 -8.20 9.25
N PRO A 89 -7.92 -7.39 10.18
CA PRO A 89 -7.46 -6.03 10.44
C PRO A 89 -6.04 -6.08 11.03
N VAL A 90 -5.07 -5.58 10.27
CA VAL A 90 -3.64 -5.65 10.61
C VAL A 90 -2.95 -4.37 10.19
N ILE A 91 -2.03 -3.90 11.04
CA ILE A 91 -1.11 -2.81 10.76
C ILE A 91 0.28 -3.40 10.54
N SER A 92 0.92 -3.01 9.45
CA SER A 92 2.27 -3.39 9.07
C SER A 92 3.15 -2.13 9.06
N PRO A 93 4.08 -1.98 10.01
CA PRO A 93 5.13 -0.97 9.91
C PRO A 93 6.16 -1.40 8.87
N ILE A 94 6.49 -0.52 7.93
CA ILE A 94 7.47 -0.76 6.88
C ILE A 94 8.52 0.36 6.93
N PRO A 95 9.79 0.07 7.23
CA PRO A 95 10.84 1.07 7.18
C PRO A 95 11.04 1.56 5.75
N ALA A 96 11.30 2.86 5.57
CA ALA A 96 11.50 3.46 4.25
C ALA A 96 12.67 2.80 3.48
N SER A 97 13.68 2.29 4.20
CA SER A 97 14.81 1.55 3.62
C SER A 97 14.42 0.23 2.95
N ALA A 98 13.26 -0.35 3.31
CA ALA A 98 12.75 -1.57 2.71
C ALA A 98 11.76 -1.31 1.56
N ILE A 99 11.49 -0.05 1.21
CA ILE A 99 10.55 0.34 0.16
C ILE A 99 11.32 0.76 -1.09
N LYS A 100 11.13 0.01 -2.18
CA LYS A 100 11.68 0.35 -3.49
C LYS A 100 10.90 1.44 -4.19
N ALA A 101 9.57 1.39 -4.08
CA ALA A 101 8.64 2.38 -4.59
C ALA A 101 7.30 2.30 -3.83
N MET A 102 6.60 3.43 -3.72
CA MET A 102 5.27 3.49 -3.14
C MET A 102 4.45 4.56 -3.84
N HIS A 103 3.34 4.14 -4.45
CA HIS A 103 2.52 4.98 -5.31
C HIS A 103 1.03 4.84 -4.96
N ARG A 104 0.25 5.90 -5.19
CA ARG A 104 -1.19 5.89 -4.93
C ARG A 104 -1.94 5.14 -6.03
N CYS A 105 -2.89 4.31 -5.64
CA CYS A 105 -3.87 3.72 -6.56
C CYS A 105 -4.89 4.79 -6.97
N ALA A 106 -5.02 5.06 -8.27
CA ALA A 106 -5.65 6.26 -8.82
C ALA A 106 -7.16 6.34 -8.55
N GLU A 107 -7.86 5.20 -8.61
CA GLU A 107 -9.32 5.11 -8.45
C GLU A 107 -9.79 4.86 -7.00
N THR A 108 -8.85 4.67 -6.07
CA THR A 108 -9.16 4.25 -4.68
C THR A 108 -8.71 5.28 -3.64
N GLY A 109 -8.64 6.56 -4.03
CA GLY A 109 -8.35 7.65 -3.09
C GLY A 109 -9.46 7.81 -2.04
N VAL A 110 -9.04 8.07 -0.79
CA VAL A 110 -9.84 8.24 0.45
C VAL A 110 -11.30 7.73 0.35
N LEU A 111 -11.50 6.41 0.34
CA LEU A 111 -12.79 5.74 0.61
C LEU A 111 -14.00 6.16 -0.26
N ALA A 112 -13.80 6.68 -1.47
CA ALA A 112 -14.90 6.98 -2.39
C ALA A 112 -15.49 5.68 -2.97
N ALA A 113 -16.58 5.08 -2.51
CA ALA A 113 -17.64 5.52 -1.62
C ALA A 113 -17.97 4.40 -0.62
N ALA A 114 -18.19 4.74 0.65
CA ALA A 114 -18.67 3.83 1.70
C ALA A 114 -19.96 3.05 1.36
N GLY A 115 -20.63 3.35 0.23
CA GLY A 115 -21.83 2.67 -0.25
C GLY A 115 -21.64 1.24 -0.74
N GLY A 116 -20.42 0.69 -0.71
CA GLY A 116 -20.12 -0.69 -1.11
C GLY A 116 -19.39 -1.53 -0.06
N LEU A 117 -19.05 -0.97 1.11
CA LEU A 117 -18.36 -1.72 2.16
C LEU A 117 -19.33 -2.63 2.91
N THR A 118 -18.87 -3.82 3.26
CA THR A 118 -19.62 -4.71 4.16
C THR A 118 -19.57 -4.17 5.59
N GLU A 119 -20.49 -4.61 6.46
CA GLU A 119 -20.44 -4.27 7.89
C GLU A 119 -19.11 -4.72 8.55
N GLU A 120 -18.54 -5.83 8.09
CA GLU A 120 -17.25 -6.34 8.55
C GLU A 120 -16.09 -5.43 8.12
N ASP A 121 -16.11 -4.93 6.88
CA ASP A 121 -15.09 -3.99 6.39
C ASP A 121 -15.13 -2.67 7.16
N VAL A 122 -16.33 -2.19 7.48
CA VAL A 122 -16.53 -0.98 8.29
C VAL A 122 -15.98 -1.20 9.70
N ALA A 123 -16.33 -2.31 10.36
CA ALA A 123 -15.82 -2.63 11.69
C ALA A 123 -14.29 -2.79 11.70
N ALA A 124 -13.71 -3.40 10.67
CA ALA A 124 -12.26 -3.50 10.51
C ALA A 124 -11.60 -2.12 10.35
N MET A 125 -12.20 -1.23 9.56
CA MET A 125 -11.73 0.16 9.42
C MET A 125 -11.77 0.91 10.75
N GLU A 126 -12.85 0.78 11.53
CA GLU A 126 -12.97 1.42 12.85
C GLU A 126 -11.84 1.00 13.81
N LEU A 127 -11.40 -0.26 13.74
CA LEU A 127 -10.25 -0.73 14.53
C LEU A 127 -8.91 -0.10 14.10
N LEU A 128 -8.79 0.33 12.84
CA LEU A 128 -7.56 0.93 12.29
C LEU A 128 -7.51 2.45 12.47
N MET A 129 -8.68 3.12 12.56
CA MET A 129 -8.77 4.58 12.66
C MET A 129 -7.89 5.22 13.75
N PRO A 130 -7.74 4.64 14.97
CA PRO A 130 -6.87 5.22 15.99
C PRO A 130 -5.38 5.29 15.62
N PHE A 131 -4.95 4.55 14.60
CA PHE A 131 -3.56 4.45 14.17
C PHE A 131 -3.25 5.30 12.93
N VAL A 132 -4.23 6.06 12.43
CA VAL A 132 -4.00 7.05 11.39
C VAL A 132 -3.12 8.16 11.96
N THR A 133 -2.01 8.45 11.28
CA THR A 133 -0.99 9.42 11.71
C THR A 133 -0.72 10.45 10.62
N GLY A 134 -0.51 11.70 11.06
CA GLY A 134 -0.20 12.82 10.18
C GLY A 134 -1.39 13.25 9.32
N ALA A 135 -1.45 14.53 8.97
CA ALA A 135 -2.39 15.04 7.96
C ALA A 135 -1.68 15.38 6.64
N ASP A 136 -0.34 15.31 6.65
CA ASP A 136 0.48 15.80 5.57
C ASP A 136 0.51 14.80 4.42
N ALA A 137 0.44 15.34 3.21
CA ALA A 137 0.63 14.60 1.99
C ALA A 137 2.09 14.12 1.89
N LEU A 138 2.26 12.85 1.55
CA LEU A 138 3.53 12.24 1.24
C LEU A 138 3.73 12.26 -0.28
N SER A 139 4.88 12.75 -0.74
CA SER A 139 5.30 12.57 -2.13
C SER A 139 5.52 11.09 -2.45
N PRO A 140 5.19 10.62 -3.66
CA PRO A 140 5.41 9.24 -4.06
C PRO A 140 6.88 8.82 -3.87
N ILE A 141 7.10 7.61 -3.35
CA ILE A 141 8.45 7.08 -3.15
C ILE A 141 8.93 6.50 -4.48
N ASN A 142 10.05 7.03 -4.99
CA ASN A 142 10.67 6.63 -6.25
C ASN A 142 9.69 6.65 -7.44
N PRO A 143 9.13 7.84 -7.78
CA PRO A 143 8.06 7.94 -8.77
C PRO A 143 8.52 7.51 -10.18
N ALA A 144 9.82 7.59 -10.45
CA ALA A 144 10.42 7.15 -11.72
C ALA A 144 10.40 5.63 -11.91
N TRP A 145 10.13 4.86 -10.85
CA TRP A 145 9.99 3.42 -10.96
C TRP A 145 8.78 3.05 -11.83
N GLN A 146 8.96 2.05 -12.67
CA GLN A 146 7.94 1.51 -13.55
C GLN A 146 8.03 -0.02 -13.57
N PRO A 147 6.91 -0.74 -13.66
CA PRO A 147 6.94 -2.19 -13.79
C PRO A 147 7.59 -2.60 -15.11
N LYS A 148 8.50 -3.56 -15.05
CA LYS A 148 9.08 -4.16 -16.27
C LYS A 148 8.13 -5.25 -16.75
N GLY A 149 7.44 -5.01 -17.87
CA GLY A 149 6.78 -6.08 -18.62
C GLY A 149 5.27 -6.27 -18.46
N TYR A 150 4.53 -5.30 -17.89
CA TYR A 150 3.09 -5.24 -18.14
C TYR A 150 2.88 -4.57 -19.51
N GLN A 151 2.66 -5.39 -20.55
CA GLN A 151 2.04 -4.89 -21.78
C GLN A 151 0.55 -4.71 -21.49
N GLN A 152 -0.01 -3.56 -21.88
CA GLN A 152 -1.45 -3.32 -21.90
C GLN A 152 -2.16 -4.33 -22.80
#